data_AF-A0A956K9H5-F1
#
_entry.id   AF-A0A956K9H5-F1
#
_cell.length_a   1.000
_cell.length_b   1.000
_cell.length_c   1.000
_cell.angle_alpha   90.00
_cell.angle_beta   90.00
_cell.angle_gamma   90.00
#
_symmetry.space_group_name_H-M   'P 1'
#
loop_
_entity.id
_entity.type
_entity.pdbx_description
1 polymer ?
#
loop_
_entity_poly.entity_id
_entity_poly.type
_entity_poly.pdbx_seq_one_letter_code
_entity_poly.pdbx_strand_id
1 'polypeptide(L)'
;MELAIIWGGKERSFEIVEFSANEVVVAGISRADLDLRMREASIQYCDDELMDEVVCSVRLRSFEGRGMARFRIHTGTGEDLEVARIAEVLRSRIELRRDLEQARLAEAPGETEAALAAALSLREKTGSCGPLVGKAGVGKAGPTPPLETPCHAGDGGKCRPVDAAGGAQGDAAAGEYDARLWAEDPIWSAIGWRPSGGHRYHYAIEAQESATDGCRVVVRAYGDLDGDGVFSTYTREATVAADGSRRSPAMQVEQGDE
;
A
#
# COMPACT_ATOMS: atom_id res chain seq x y z
N MET A 1 20.06 -10.25 2.86
CA MET A 1 20.36 -9.06 3.66
C MET A 1 21.83 -9.09 4.00
N GLU A 2 22.59 -8.27 3.29
CA GLU A 2 24.01 -8.09 3.54
C GLU A 2 24.25 -6.73 4.22
N LEU A 3 25.18 -6.72 5.18
CA LEU A 3 25.63 -5.51 5.86
C LEU A 3 26.98 -5.09 5.29
N ALA A 4 27.05 -3.91 4.66
CA ALA A 4 28.31 -3.33 4.21
C ALA A 4 28.89 -2.35 5.24
N ILE A 5 30.10 -2.63 5.72
CA ILE A 5 30.83 -1.80 6.69
C ILE A 5 32.14 -1.34 6.06
N ILE A 6 32.45 -0.05 6.15
CA ILE A 6 33.81 0.44 5.88
C ILE A 6 34.63 0.37 7.16
N TRP A 7 35.67 -0.47 7.14
CA TRP A 7 36.61 -0.63 8.24
C TRP A 7 38.03 -0.34 7.75
N GLY A 8 38.66 0.72 8.25
CA GLY A 8 40.02 1.09 7.85
C GLY A 8 40.15 1.46 6.36
N GLY A 9 39.12 2.11 5.80
CA GLY A 9 39.10 2.51 4.39
C GLY A 9 38.86 1.36 3.40
N LYS A 10 38.46 0.18 3.90
CA LYS A 10 38.05 -0.96 3.06
C LYS A 10 36.61 -1.33 3.37
N GLU A 11 35.82 -1.48 2.32
CA GLU A 11 34.46 -1.99 2.40
C GLU A 11 34.46 -3.51 2.60
N ARG A 12 33.55 -3.99 3.43
CA ARG A 12 33.34 -5.40 3.77
C ARG A 12 31.85 -5.68 3.90
N SER A 13 31.39 -6.73 3.21
CA SER A 13 30.01 -7.19 3.28
C SER A 13 29.90 -8.43 4.17
N PHE A 14 28.82 -8.51 4.94
CA PHE A 14 28.56 -9.62 5.86
C PHE A 14 27.13 -10.12 5.70
N GLU A 15 26.94 -11.43 5.76
CA GLU A 15 25.61 -12.03 5.81
C GLU A 15 24.97 -11.78 7.18
N ILE A 16 23.82 -11.12 7.20
CA ILE A 16 23.06 -10.88 8.43
C ILE A 16 22.27 -12.14 8.77
N VAL A 17 22.54 -12.69 9.95
CA VAL A 17 21.87 -13.89 10.46
C VAL A 17 20.73 -13.55 11.40
N GLU A 18 20.88 -12.47 12.18
CA GLU A 18 19.85 -11.98 13.09
C GLU A 18 19.92 -10.44 13.16
N PHE A 19 18.74 -9.81 13.19
CA PHE A 19 18.61 -8.36 13.22
C PHE A 19 17.62 -7.95 14.32
N SER A 20 18.01 -6.96 15.13
CA SER A 20 17.18 -6.34 16.15
C SER A 20 17.46 -4.84 16.26
N ALA A 21 16.62 -4.12 17.03
CA ALA A 21 16.71 -2.67 17.18
C ALA A 21 18.06 -2.13 17.70
N ASN A 22 18.84 -2.95 18.41
CA ASN A 22 20.11 -2.54 19.04
C ASN A 22 21.30 -3.44 18.67
N GLU A 23 21.06 -4.48 17.89
CA GLU A 23 22.01 -5.54 17.68
C GLU A 23 21.82 -6.17 16.30
N VAL A 24 22.91 -6.21 15.54
CA VAL A 24 23.00 -6.96 14.30
C VAL A 24 23.97 -8.10 14.53
N VAL A 25 23.52 -9.32 14.24
CA VAL A 25 24.34 -10.54 14.28
C VAL A 25 24.66 -10.93 12.86
N VAL A 26 25.95 -11.06 12.59
CA VAL A 26 26.43 -11.53 11.28
C VAL A 26 27.25 -12.79 11.44
N ALA A 27 27.31 -13.58 10.37
CA ALA A 27 28.15 -14.77 10.29
C ALA A 27 29.30 -14.61 9.29
N GLY A 28 30.23 -15.56 9.35
CA GLY A 28 31.33 -15.66 8.39
C GLY A 28 32.50 -14.73 8.67
N ILE A 29 32.56 -14.10 9.85
CA ILE A 29 33.67 -13.20 10.21
C ILE A 29 34.85 -13.99 10.77
N SER A 30 36.00 -13.93 10.10
CA SER A 30 37.27 -14.34 10.69
C SER A 30 37.83 -13.22 11.57
N ARG A 31 38.33 -13.58 12.76
CA ARG A 31 39.02 -12.64 13.65
C ARG A 31 40.24 -11.99 12.98
N ALA A 32 40.84 -12.65 11.99
CA ALA A 32 41.97 -12.12 11.22
C ALA A 32 41.57 -10.94 10.31
N ASP A 33 40.29 -10.83 9.95
CA ASP A 33 39.79 -9.81 9.02
C ASP A 33 39.47 -8.48 9.72
N LEU A 34 39.55 -8.43 11.05
CA LEU A 34 39.19 -7.27 11.86
C LEU A 34 40.43 -6.69 12.58
N ASP A 35 40.80 -5.46 12.23
CA ASP A 35 41.78 -4.71 13.03
C ASP A 35 41.07 -4.09 14.25
N LEU A 36 41.03 -4.87 15.33
CA LEU A 36 40.41 -4.51 16.62
C LEU A 36 41.09 -3.33 17.34
N ARG A 37 42.19 -2.79 16.80
CA ARG A 37 42.81 -1.56 17.32
C ARG A 37 42.05 -0.31 16.90
N MET A 38 41.28 -0.40 15.83
CA MET A 38 40.38 0.65 15.36
C MET A 38 39.09 0.61 16.21
N ARG A 39 38.73 1.74 16.81
CA ARG A 39 37.58 1.84 17.73
C ARG A 39 36.29 2.31 17.06
N GLU A 40 36.36 2.64 15.78
CA GLU A 40 35.28 3.24 15.02
C GLU A 40 35.17 2.53 13.68
N ALA A 41 33.94 2.12 13.36
CA ALA A 41 33.56 1.60 12.05
C ALA A 41 32.23 2.27 11.69
N SER A 42 32.10 2.68 10.44
CA SER A 42 30.92 3.35 9.90
C SER A 42 30.09 2.35 9.07
N ILE A 43 28.80 2.26 9.36
CA ILE A 43 27.84 1.50 8.55
C ILE A 43 27.40 2.40 7.41
N GLN A 44 27.49 1.95 6.17
CA GLN A 44 27.01 2.73 5.03
C GLN A 44 25.71 2.18 4.43
N TYR A 45 25.46 0.86 4.44
CA TYR A 45 24.34 0.29 3.67
C TYR A 45 23.79 -1.01 4.27
N CYS A 46 22.45 -1.17 4.14
CA CYS A 46 21.74 -2.45 4.14
C CYS A 46 20.77 -2.45 2.96
N ASP A 47 20.94 -3.37 1.99
CA ASP A 47 20.09 -3.66 0.82
C ASP A 47 19.17 -2.51 0.32
N ASP A 48 19.73 -1.69 -0.58
CA ASP A 48 19.05 -0.77 -1.52
C ASP A 48 18.24 0.43 -0.99
N GLU A 49 18.35 0.80 0.28
CA GLU A 49 17.94 2.14 0.74
C GLU A 49 19.11 2.91 1.37
N LEU A 50 19.45 4.03 0.73
CA LEU A 50 20.40 5.03 1.22
C LEU A 50 19.98 5.49 2.62
N MET A 51 20.78 5.16 3.63
CA MET A 51 20.81 5.96 4.84
C MET A 51 21.60 7.22 4.52
N ASP A 52 20.92 8.35 4.36
CA ASP A 52 21.58 9.66 4.35
C ASP A 52 22.39 9.80 5.65
N GLU A 53 23.71 9.69 5.49
CA GLU A 53 24.80 10.10 6.37
C GLU A 53 24.52 10.04 7.89
N VAL A 54 24.13 8.87 8.42
CA VAL A 54 24.17 8.66 9.88
C VAL A 54 25.54 8.14 10.28
N VAL A 55 26.34 8.98 10.94
CA VAL A 55 27.61 8.59 11.55
C VAL A 55 27.34 7.72 12.79
N CYS A 56 27.11 6.43 12.57
CA CYS A 56 26.98 5.44 13.62
C CYS A 56 28.37 4.96 14.08
N SER A 57 28.62 4.92 15.39
CA SER A 57 29.81 4.24 15.94
C SER A 57 29.45 2.79 16.29
N VAL A 58 30.09 1.83 15.61
CA VAL A 58 29.88 0.41 15.89
C VAL A 58 30.92 -0.10 16.89
N ARG A 59 30.47 -0.69 18.01
CA ARG A 59 31.38 -1.29 19.00
C ARG A 59 31.18 -2.80 19.05
N LEU A 60 32.23 -3.55 18.71
CA LEU A 60 32.32 -5.00 18.86
C LEU A 60 32.45 -5.36 20.34
N ARG A 61 31.60 -6.26 20.88
CA ARG A 61 31.69 -6.67 22.29
C ARG A 61 31.97 -8.15 22.57
N SER A 62 31.83 -9.07 21.62
CA SER A 62 32.29 -10.45 21.81
C SER A 62 32.33 -11.22 20.50
N PHE A 63 33.25 -12.20 20.43
CA PHE A 63 33.19 -13.31 19.47
C PHE A 63 32.77 -14.53 20.25
N GLU A 64 31.57 -15.02 20.00
CA GLU A 64 31.15 -16.34 20.48
C GLU A 64 31.63 -17.36 19.45
N GLY A 65 32.27 -18.44 19.91
CA GLY A 65 32.92 -19.42 19.05
C GLY A 65 32.01 -19.89 17.90
N ARG A 66 32.62 -20.07 16.71
CA ARG A 66 32.04 -20.38 15.38
C ARG A 66 31.90 -19.21 14.38
N GLY A 67 32.62 -18.09 14.58
CA GLY A 67 32.70 -17.03 13.55
C GLY A 67 31.46 -16.13 13.47
N MET A 68 30.71 -16.06 14.57
CA MET A 68 29.60 -15.12 14.73
C MET A 68 30.09 -13.88 15.46
N ALA A 69 29.67 -12.72 14.98
CA ALA A 69 29.95 -11.43 15.61
C ALA A 69 28.65 -10.68 15.89
N ARG A 70 28.59 -10.07 17.08
CA ARG A 70 27.51 -9.19 17.51
C ARG A 70 27.97 -7.75 17.44
N PHE A 71 27.27 -6.95 16.65
CA PHE A 71 27.48 -5.52 16.51
C PHE A 71 26.43 -4.76 17.30
N ARG A 72 26.88 -3.92 18.23
CA ARG A 72 26.01 -2.95 18.91
C ARG A 72 26.29 -1.56 18.36
N ILE A 73 25.24 -0.88 17.95
CA ILE A 73 25.29 0.47 17.41
C ILE A 73 25.23 1.46 18.58
N HIS A 74 26.19 2.39 18.63
CA HIS A 74 26.20 3.51 19.56
C HIS A 74 26.12 4.82 18.77
N THR A 75 25.08 5.61 19.00
CA THR A 75 24.96 6.96 18.45
C THR A 75 25.83 7.91 19.28
N GLY A 76 26.76 8.65 18.65
CA GLY A 76 27.84 9.39 19.31
C GLY A 76 27.42 10.59 20.18
N THR A 77 26.13 10.92 20.24
CA THR A 77 25.58 11.88 21.20
C THR A 77 25.34 11.13 22.50
N GLY A 78 26.15 11.35 23.55
CA GLY A 78 26.00 10.70 24.86
C GLY A 78 24.70 11.02 25.63
N GLU A 79 23.69 11.57 24.96
CA GLU A 79 22.31 11.42 25.38
C GLU A 79 21.93 9.98 25.05
N ASP A 80 21.36 9.25 26.01
CA ASP A 80 20.56 8.07 25.67
C ASP A 80 19.48 8.57 24.71
N LEU A 81 19.78 8.51 23.42
CA LEU A 81 18.80 8.66 22.36
C LEU A 81 17.76 7.63 22.74
N GLU A 82 16.53 8.06 22.99
CA GLU A 82 15.47 7.19 23.48
C GLU A 82 15.20 6.12 22.40
N VAL A 83 15.99 5.04 22.39
CA VAL A 83 16.06 4.05 21.29
C VAL A 83 14.73 3.31 21.16
N ALA A 84 13.94 3.28 22.24
CA ALA A 84 12.56 2.83 22.23
C ALA A 84 11.72 3.61 21.19
N ARG A 85 11.90 4.94 21.11
CA ARG A 85 11.13 5.80 20.22
C ARG A 85 11.55 5.66 18.76
N ILE A 86 12.84 5.45 18.48
CA ILE A 86 13.33 5.17 17.12
C ILE A 86 12.93 3.76 16.65
N ALA A 87 12.99 2.77 17.53
CA ALA A 87 12.55 1.41 17.22
C ALA A 87 11.04 1.37 16.92
N GLU A 88 10.23 2.15 17.63
CA GLU A 88 8.80 2.30 17.37
C GLU A 88 8.56 2.98 16.02
N VAL A 89 9.23 4.10 15.72
CA VAL A 89 9.11 4.80 14.43
C VAL A 89 9.54 3.91 13.25
N LEU A 90 10.64 3.17 13.36
CA LEU A 90 11.11 2.27 12.31
C LEU A 90 10.15 1.08 12.13
N ARG A 91 9.67 0.50 13.23
CA ARG A 91 8.67 -0.58 13.17
C ARG A 91 7.40 -0.11 12.49
N SER A 92 6.89 1.06 12.87
CA SER A 92 5.70 1.65 12.23
C SER A 92 5.90 1.91 10.73
N ARG A 93 7.09 2.32 10.29
CA ARG A 93 7.39 2.51 8.84
C ARG A 93 7.44 1.20 8.07
N ILE A 94 8.07 0.17 8.62
CA ILE A 94 8.15 -1.16 7.98
C ILE A 94 6.75 -1.79 7.90
N GLU A 95 5.98 -1.69 8.97
CA GLU A 95 4.58 -2.15 9.01
C GLU A 95 3.74 -1.39 7.99
N LEU A 96 3.88 -0.05 7.91
CA LEU A 96 3.18 0.76 6.92
C LEU A 96 3.52 0.34 5.48
N ARG A 97 4.81 0.19 5.13
CA ARG A 97 5.21 -0.23 3.77
C ARG A 97 4.63 -1.60 3.42
N ARG A 98 4.70 -2.55 4.35
CA ARG A 98 4.11 -3.89 4.16
C ARG A 98 2.61 -3.82 3.96
N ASP A 99 1.92 -2.99 4.73
CA ASP A 99 0.47 -2.79 4.60
C ASP A 99 0.10 -2.14 3.27
N LEU A 100 0.90 -1.19 2.78
CA LEU A 100 0.72 -0.57 1.46
C LEU A 100 0.94 -1.60 0.34
N GLU A 101 1.98 -2.42 0.42
CA GLU A 101 2.23 -3.48 -0.55
C GLU A 101 1.09 -4.52 -0.56
N GLN A 102 0.63 -4.94 0.63
CA GLN A 102 -0.54 -5.82 0.73
C GLN A 102 -1.81 -5.16 0.14
N ALA A 103 -2.01 -3.87 0.36
CA ALA A 103 -3.14 -3.14 -0.22
C ALA A 103 -3.06 -3.08 -1.75
N ARG A 104 -1.86 -2.90 -2.33
CA ARG A 104 -1.63 -2.94 -3.78
C ARG A 104 -1.92 -4.31 -4.37
N LEU A 105 -1.53 -5.38 -3.66
CA LEU A 105 -1.63 -6.75 -4.16
C LEU A 105 -3.01 -7.38 -3.95
N ALA A 106 -3.75 -7.00 -2.90
CA ALA A 106 -4.98 -7.68 -2.50
C ALA A 106 -6.23 -6.79 -2.54
N GLU A 107 -6.15 -5.57 -2.04
CA GLU A 107 -7.33 -4.73 -1.81
C GLU A 107 -7.92 -4.22 -3.12
N ALA A 108 -7.15 -3.49 -3.93
CA ALA A 108 -7.65 -2.99 -5.22
C ALA A 108 -8.09 -4.13 -6.17
N PRO A 109 -7.32 -5.22 -6.35
CA PRO A 109 -7.74 -6.31 -7.22
C PRO A 109 -8.99 -7.04 -6.72
N GLY A 110 -9.13 -7.23 -5.40
CA GLY A 110 -10.26 -7.91 -4.78
C GLY A 110 -11.53 -7.08 -4.79
N GLU A 111 -11.46 -5.80 -4.40
CA GLU A 111 -12.63 -4.91 -4.33
C GLU A 111 -13.16 -4.57 -5.73
N THR A 112 -12.29 -4.34 -6.72
CA THR A 112 -12.72 -4.14 -8.12
C THR A 112 -13.37 -5.40 -8.70
N GLU A 113 -12.88 -6.59 -8.33
CA GLU A 113 -13.49 -7.86 -8.74
C GLU A 113 -14.87 -8.07 -8.11
N ALA A 114 -15.00 -7.76 -6.81
CA ALA A 114 -16.27 -7.85 -6.09
C ALA A 114 -17.32 -6.89 -6.68
N ALA A 115 -16.96 -5.64 -6.95
CA ALA A 115 -17.84 -4.66 -7.58
C ALA A 115 -18.25 -5.09 -9.00
N LEU A 116 -17.31 -5.59 -9.80
CA LEU A 116 -17.59 -6.08 -11.15
C LEU A 116 -18.51 -7.30 -11.11
N ALA A 117 -18.28 -8.24 -10.18
CA ALA A 117 -19.13 -9.41 -10.00
C ALA A 117 -20.56 -9.02 -9.58
N ALA A 118 -20.72 -8.01 -8.72
CA ALA A 118 -22.03 -7.48 -8.33
C ALA A 118 -22.78 -6.88 -9.53
N ALA A 119 -22.09 -6.08 -10.36
CA ALA A 119 -22.67 -5.50 -11.58
C ALA A 119 -23.10 -6.57 -12.59
N LEU A 120 -22.27 -7.59 -12.80
CA LEU A 120 -22.59 -8.69 -13.70
C LEU A 120 -23.75 -9.55 -13.17
N SER A 121 -23.80 -9.79 -11.86
CA SER A 121 -24.92 -10.49 -11.22
C SER A 121 -26.24 -9.72 -11.41
N LEU A 122 -26.21 -8.39 -11.33
CA LEU A 122 -27.37 -7.56 -11.61
C LEU A 122 -27.82 -7.67 -13.08
N ARG A 123 -26.88 -7.66 -14.02
CA ARG A 123 -27.17 -7.88 -15.45
C ARG A 123 -27.81 -9.23 -15.68
N GLU A 124 -27.25 -10.30 -15.12
CA GLU A 124 -27.79 -11.66 -15.25
C GLU A 124 -29.21 -11.75 -14.68
N LYS A 125 -29.45 -11.17 -13.50
CA LYS A 125 -30.77 -11.15 -12.86
C LYS A 125 -31.82 -10.39 -13.67
N THR A 126 -31.44 -9.30 -14.33
CA THR A 126 -32.37 -8.43 -15.06
C THR A 126 -32.42 -8.70 -16.56
N GLY A 127 -31.51 -9.52 -17.09
CA GLY A 127 -31.38 -9.83 -18.51
C GLY A 127 -30.91 -8.66 -19.37
N SER A 128 -30.53 -7.51 -18.79
CA SER A 128 -30.11 -6.30 -19.51
C SER A 128 -29.18 -5.45 -18.66
N CYS A 129 -28.53 -4.44 -19.25
CA CYS A 129 -27.76 -3.45 -18.50
C CYS A 129 -28.53 -2.17 -18.17
N GLY A 130 -29.83 -2.12 -18.46
CA GLY A 130 -30.71 -0.99 -18.17
C GLY A 130 -30.56 -0.40 -16.76
N PRO A 131 -30.46 -1.20 -15.67
CA PRO A 131 -30.22 -0.67 -14.32
C PRO A 131 -28.88 0.06 -14.14
N LEU A 132 -27.84 -0.33 -14.91
CA LEU A 132 -26.51 0.27 -14.85
C LEU A 132 -26.38 1.49 -15.77
N VAL A 133 -27.09 1.51 -16.90
CA VAL A 133 -26.88 2.50 -17.99
C VAL A 133 -28.03 3.49 -18.18
N GLY A 134 -29.18 3.24 -17.54
CA GLY A 134 -30.38 4.05 -17.71
C GLY A 134 -30.85 4.14 -19.17
N LYS A 135 -31.54 5.23 -19.52
CA LYS A 135 -32.07 5.43 -20.89
C LYS A 135 -31.00 5.85 -21.90
N ALA A 136 -29.86 6.33 -21.44
CA ALA A 136 -28.80 6.87 -22.31
C ALA A 136 -27.90 5.77 -22.89
N GLY A 137 -28.03 4.52 -22.43
CA GLY A 137 -27.14 3.43 -22.83
C GLY A 137 -25.72 3.55 -22.27
N VAL A 138 -25.46 4.55 -21.42
CA VAL A 138 -24.21 4.74 -20.67
C VAL A 138 -24.55 5.19 -19.25
N GLY A 139 -23.92 4.57 -18.26
CA GLY A 139 -24.01 4.99 -16.86
C GLY A 139 -22.64 5.04 -16.21
N LYS A 140 -22.48 5.97 -15.27
CA LYS A 140 -21.24 6.19 -14.53
C LYS A 140 -21.54 6.51 -13.08
N ALA A 141 -20.70 6.01 -12.18
CA ALA A 141 -20.73 6.36 -10.76
C ALA A 141 -19.31 6.45 -10.21
N GLY A 142 -19.15 7.29 -9.19
CA GLY A 142 -17.87 7.61 -8.58
C GLY A 142 -16.99 8.59 -9.39
N PRO A 143 -15.73 8.80 -8.97
CA PRO A 143 -15.05 8.11 -7.86
C PRO A 143 -15.75 8.29 -6.50
N THR A 144 -15.96 7.20 -5.77
CA THR A 144 -16.57 7.17 -4.44
C THR A 144 -15.61 6.55 -3.43
N PRO A 145 -15.20 7.26 -2.38
CA PRO A 145 -15.42 8.69 -2.16
C PRO A 145 -14.78 9.57 -3.26
N PRO A 146 -15.10 10.87 -3.34
CA PRO A 146 -14.44 11.79 -4.27
C PRO A 146 -12.91 11.78 -4.11
N LEU A 147 -12.17 12.00 -5.19
CA LEU A 147 -10.69 11.95 -5.18
C LEU A 147 -10.06 12.99 -4.24
N GLU A 148 -10.73 14.12 -4.02
CA GLU A 148 -10.36 15.12 -3.01
C GLU A 148 -10.48 14.66 -1.54
N THR A 149 -11.04 13.47 -1.27
CA THR A 149 -11.01 12.87 0.08
C THR A 149 -9.63 12.26 0.33
N PRO A 150 -8.81 12.77 1.27
CA PRO A 150 -7.43 12.33 1.41
C PRO A 150 -7.37 10.99 2.17
N CYS A 151 -7.58 9.87 1.48
CA CYS A 151 -7.57 8.54 2.10
C CYS A 151 -6.22 8.23 2.78
N HIS A 152 -5.09 8.64 2.17
CA HIS A 152 -3.75 8.46 2.73
C HIS A 152 -3.56 9.14 4.11
N ALA A 153 -4.30 10.22 4.36
CA ALA A 153 -4.22 10.98 5.60
C ALA A 153 -5.18 10.47 6.69
N GLY A 154 -6.08 9.53 6.35
CA GLY A 154 -6.96 8.88 7.31
C GLY A 154 -6.25 7.85 8.18
N ASP A 155 -6.93 7.40 9.23
CA ASP A 155 -6.39 6.40 10.16
C ASP A 155 -5.99 5.11 9.41
N GLY A 156 -4.73 4.69 9.57
CA GLY A 156 -4.14 3.56 8.84
C GLY A 156 -3.98 3.78 7.31
N GLY A 157 -4.02 5.04 6.85
CA GLY A 157 -3.98 5.41 5.43
C GLY A 157 -5.23 4.98 4.68
N LYS A 158 -6.40 5.06 5.33
CA LYS A 158 -7.69 4.60 4.80
C LYS A 158 -8.74 5.69 4.83
N CYS A 159 -9.56 5.69 3.81
CA CYS A 159 -10.87 6.29 3.85
C CYS A 159 -11.84 5.48 4.70
N ARG A 160 -12.72 6.18 5.44
CA ARG A 160 -13.73 5.57 6.31
C ARG A 160 -15.11 6.18 6.07
N PRO A 161 -16.13 5.38 5.73
CA PRO A 161 -17.49 5.87 5.67
C PRO A 161 -17.97 6.24 7.09
N VAL A 162 -18.56 7.41 7.25
CA VAL A 162 -19.22 7.85 8.48
C VAL A 162 -20.70 8.12 8.20
N ASP A 163 -21.55 7.71 9.14
CA ASP A 163 -22.98 7.99 9.09
C ASP A 163 -23.20 9.45 9.50
N ALA A 164 -23.00 10.38 8.56
CA ALA A 164 -23.16 11.80 8.81
C ALA A 164 -24.65 12.19 8.90
N ALA A 165 -25.26 11.94 10.05
CA ALA A 165 -26.49 12.60 10.47
C ALA A 165 -26.17 14.04 10.95
N GLY A 166 -25.68 14.91 10.05
CA GLY A 166 -25.70 16.37 10.29
C GLY A 166 -24.37 17.11 10.56
N GLY A 167 -23.22 16.56 10.20
CA GLY A 167 -21.97 17.35 10.17
C GLY A 167 -21.84 18.13 8.86
N ALA A 168 -21.66 19.44 8.93
CA ALA A 168 -21.22 20.21 7.76
C ALA A 168 -19.91 19.61 7.23
N GLN A 169 -19.68 19.70 5.92
CA GLN A 169 -18.50 19.19 5.19
C GLN A 169 -17.13 19.64 5.76
N GLY A 170 -17.09 20.47 6.81
CA GLY A 170 -15.89 21.04 7.42
C GLY A 170 -15.36 20.35 8.69
N ASP A 171 -16.10 19.42 9.30
CA ASP A 171 -15.67 18.75 10.56
C ASP A 171 -15.25 17.27 10.37
N ALA A 172 -15.29 16.76 9.14
CA ALA A 172 -14.85 15.39 8.85
C ALA A 172 -13.35 15.25 9.10
N ALA A 173 -12.93 14.21 9.83
CA ALA A 173 -11.51 13.91 9.95
C ALA A 173 -10.94 13.51 8.58
N ALA A 174 -9.62 13.60 8.42
CA ALA A 174 -8.97 13.17 7.18
C ALA A 174 -9.36 11.72 6.83
N GLY A 175 -9.66 11.46 5.55
CA GLY A 175 -10.16 10.18 5.07
C GLY A 175 -11.63 9.87 5.40
N GLU A 176 -12.33 10.66 6.20
CA GLU A 176 -13.75 10.42 6.46
C GLU A 176 -14.65 10.96 5.33
N TYR A 177 -15.70 10.21 4.99
CA TYR A 177 -16.66 10.61 3.97
C TYR A 177 -18.07 10.11 4.30
N ASP A 178 -19.10 10.74 3.73
CA ASP A 178 -20.49 10.37 3.97
C ASP A 178 -20.82 8.99 3.38
N ALA A 179 -21.22 8.05 4.24
CA ALA A 179 -21.59 6.69 3.83
C ALA A 179 -22.75 6.65 2.83
N ARG A 180 -23.60 7.69 2.80
CA ARG A 180 -24.74 7.80 1.88
C ARG A 180 -24.34 7.91 0.43
N LEU A 181 -23.11 8.33 0.11
CA LEU A 181 -22.61 8.41 -1.26
C LEU A 181 -22.74 7.08 -2.03
N TRP A 182 -22.65 5.94 -1.32
CA TRP A 182 -22.87 4.62 -1.91
C TRP A 182 -24.35 4.28 -2.13
N ALA A 183 -25.23 4.71 -1.22
CA ALA A 183 -26.65 4.35 -1.24
C ALA A 183 -27.50 5.30 -2.10
N GLU A 184 -27.08 6.56 -2.21
CA GLU A 184 -27.76 7.60 -2.99
C GLU A 184 -27.34 7.59 -4.47
N ASP A 185 -26.14 7.07 -4.79
CA ASP A 185 -25.76 6.84 -6.18
C ASP A 185 -26.59 5.69 -6.79
N PRO A 186 -27.33 5.92 -7.89
CA PRO A 186 -28.22 4.91 -8.45
C PRO A 186 -27.52 3.63 -8.89
N ILE A 187 -26.27 3.69 -9.37
CA ILE A 187 -25.57 2.52 -9.88
C ILE A 187 -24.99 1.72 -8.72
N TRP A 188 -24.32 2.37 -7.76
CA TRP A 188 -23.81 1.68 -6.57
C TRP A 188 -24.94 1.02 -5.77
N SER A 189 -26.04 1.75 -5.59
CA SER A 189 -27.25 1.24 -4.95
C SER A 189 -27.87 0.07 -5.73
N ALA A 190 -27.92 0.15 -7.06
CA ALA A 190 -28.49 -0.92 -7.90
C ALA A 190 -27.68 -2.23 -7.83
N ILE A 191 -26.34 -2.15 -7.79
CA ILE A 191 -25.50 -3.35 -7.65
C ILE A 191 -25.40 -3.85 -6.21
N GLY A 192 -25.80 -3.02 -5.23
CA GLY A 192 -25.77 -3.36 -3.82
C GLY A 192 -24.35 -3.59 -3.28
N TRP A 193 -23.35 -2.99 -3.92
CA TRP A 193 -21.95 -3.10 -3.52
C TRP A 193 -21.47 -1.80 -2.89
N ARG A 194 -20.72 -1.96 -1.80
CA ARG A 194 -19.91 -0.94 -1.14
C ARG A 194 -18.79 -1.66 -0.38
N PRO A 195 -17.64 -1.02 -0.14
CA PRO A 195 -16.61 -1.58 0.72
C PRO A 195 -17.16 -1.83 2.13
N SER A 196 -16.74 -2.95 2.73
CA SER A 196 -17.26 -3.42 4.02
C SER A 196 -16.66 -2.73 5.25
N GLY A 197 -15.62 -1.91 5.06
CA GLY A 197 -14.90 -1.19 6.11
C GLY A 197 -14.02 -0.09 5.53
N GLY A 198 -13.00 0.32 6.28
CA GLY A 198 -12.03 1.31 5.81
C GLY A 198 -11.21 0.76 4.63
N HIS A 199 -11.04 1.58 3.60
CA HIS A 199 -10.40 1.21 2.33
C HIS A 199 -9.44 2.31 1.89
N ARG A 200 -8.43 1.98 1.08
CA ARG A 200 -7.39 2.92 0.62
C ARG A 200 -7.69 3.57 -0.73
N TYR A 201 -8.66 3.01 -1.45
CA TYR A 201 -8.95 3.41 -2.83
C TYR A 201 -10.30 4.12 -2.96
N HIS A 202 -10.39 4.91 -4.01
CA HIS A 202 -11.63 5.48 -4.52
C HIS A 202 -12.13 4.60 -5.66
N TYR A 203 -13.42 4.27 -5.71
CA TYR A 203 -13.93 3.36 -6.73
C TYR A 203 -14.85 4.08 -7.71
N ALA A 204 -14.71 3.75 -8.99
CA ALA A 204 -15.63 4.19 -10.03
C ALA A 204 -16.14 2.97 -10.82
N ILE A 205 -17.36 3.07 -11.32
CA ILE A 205 -17.95 2.11 -12.25
C ILE A 205 -18.50 2.85 -13.46
N GLU A 206 -18.24 2.30 -14.63
CA GLU A 206 -18.82 2.73 -15.89
C GLU A 206 -19.46 1.53 -16.58
N ALA A 207 -20.68 1.69 -17.07
CA ALA A 207 -21.35 0.67 -17.86
C ALA A 207 -21.81 1.28 -19.19
N GLN A 208 -21.76 0.48 -20.24
CA GLN A 208 -22.23 0.83 -21.57
C GLN A 208 -22.97 -0.36 -22.17
N GLU A 209 -24.14 -0.09 -22.76
CA GLU A 209 -24.91 -1.08 -23.50
C GLU A 209 -24.87 -0.73 -24.99
N SER A 210 -24.34 -1.65 -25.79
CA SER A 210 -24.23 -1.58 -27.25
C SER A 210 -25.08 -2.69 -27.85
N ALA A 211 -25.81 -2.38 -28.92
CA ALA A 211 -26.56 -3.39 -29.67
C ALA A 211 -25.64 -4.45 -30.30
N THR A 212 -24.37 -4.10 -30.56
CA THR A 212 -23.39 -4.96 -31.22
C THR A 212 -22.51 -5.70 -30.22
N ASP A 213 -22.02 -5.00 -29.20
CA ASP A 213 -21.04 -5.55 -28.26
C ASP A 213 -21.67 -6.08 -26.97
N GLY A 214 -22.97 -5.85 -26.78
CA GLY A 214 -23.68 -6.17 -25.55
C GLY A 214 -23.34 -5.18 -24.44
N CYS A 215 -23.23 -5.67 -23.21
CA CYS A 215 -22.99 -4.84 -22.05
C CYS A 215 -21.53 -4.89 -21.60
N ARG A 216 -20.87 -3.75 -21.65
CA ARG A 216 -19.52 -3.54 -21.13
C ARG A 216 -19.59 -2.87 -19.76
N VAL A 217 -18.90 -3.42 -18.78
CA VAL A 217 -18.76 -2.86 -17.42
C VAL A 217 -17.28 -2.70 -17.11
N VAL A 218 -16.90 -1.52 -16.66
CA VAL A 218 -15.54 -1.17 -16.24
C VAL A 218 -15.60 -0.70 -14.79
N VAL A 219 -14.75 -1.28 -13.94
CA VAL A 219 -14.58 -0.86 -12.55
C VAL A 219 -13.14 -0.38 -12.39
N ARG A 220 -12.97 0.76 -11.74
CA ARG A 220 -11.65 1.35 -11.44
C ARG A 220 -11.49 1.58 -9.95
N ALA A 221 -10.28 1.35 -9.45
CA ALA A 221 -9.83 1.79 -8.13
C ALA A 221 -8.67 2.77 -8.30
N TYR A 222 -8.76 3.94 -7.68
CA TYR A 222 -7.73 4.98 -7.68
C TYR A 222 -7.13 5.07 -6.28
N GLY A 223 -5.81 4.99 -6.16
CA GLY A 223 -5.11 5.04 -4.87
C GLY A 223 -3.92 5.99 -4.93
N ASP A 224 -4.01 7.06 -4.14
CA ASP A 224 -2.90 7.93 -3.74
C ASP A 224 -2.45 7.44 -2.37
N LEU A 225 -1.44 6.57 -2.33
CA LEU A 225 -1.09 5.79 -1.13
C LEU A 225 -0.02 6.46 -0.26
N ASP A 226 0.73 7.38 -0.84
CA ASP A 226 1.82 8.15 -0.24
C ASP A 226 1.50 9.65 -0.10
N GLY A 227 0.41 10.13 -0.71
CA GLY A 227 -0.11 11.48 -0.52
C GLY A 227 0.51 12.52 -1.44
N ASP A 228 1.07 12.11 -2.57
CA ASP A 228 1.70 12.99 -3.56
C ASP A 228 0.68 13.58 -4.57
N GLY A 229 -0.56 13.07 -4.55
CA GLY A 229 -1.64 13.47 -5.45
C GLY A 229 -1.60 12.78 -6.83
N VAL A 230 -0.73 11.80 -7.02
CA VAL A 230 -0.62 10.95 -8.20
C VAL A 230 -1.26 9.59 -7.91
N PHE A 231 -2.31 9.26 -8.64
CA PHE A 231 -3.10 8.07 -8.36
C PHE A 231 -2.63 6.87 -9.17
N SER A 232 -2.30 5.78 -8.48
CA SER A 232 -2.26 4.46 -9.11
C SER A 232 -3.68 4.01 -9.45
N THR A 233 -3.91 3.54 -10.67
CA THR A 233 -5.22 3.13 -11.18
C THR A 233 -5.26 1.64 -11.51
N TYR A 234 -6.20 0.93 -10.92
CA TYR A 234 -6.46 -0.49 -11.16
C TYR A 234 -7.79 -0.63 -11.90
N THR A 235 -7.76 -1.15 -13.12
CA THR A 235 -8.93 -1.28 -13.98
C THR A 235 -9.27 -2.74 -14.22
N ARG A 236 -10.52 -3.10 -13.94
CA ARG A 236 -11.12 -4.36 -14.38
C ARG A 236 -12.27 -4.11 -15.33
N GLU A 237 -12.40 -5.00 -16.31
CA GLU A 237 -13.43 -4.91 -17.33
C GLU A 237 -14.07 -6.28 -17.57
N ALA A 238 -15.36 -6.27 -17.84
CA ALA A 238 -16.04 -7.39 -18.47
C ALA A 238 -17.04 -6.91 -19.53
N THR A 239 -17.18 -7.70 -20.58
CA THR A 239 -18.22 -7.55 -21.59
C THR A 239 -19.07 -8.81 -21.63
N VAL A 240 -20.40 -8.64 -21.60
CA VAL A 240 -21.38 -9.71 -21.80
C VAL A 240 -22.15 -9.43 -23.07
N ALA A 241 -21.89 -10.23 -24.10
CA ALA A 241 -22.51 -10.09 -25.41
C ALA A 241 -24.01 -10.46 -25.39
N ALA A 242 -24.71 -10.16 -26.48
CA ALA A 242 -26.14 -10.47 -26.63
C ALA A 242 -26.45 -11.97 -26.55
N ASP A 243 -25.50 -12.83 -26.94
CA ASP A 243 -25.60 -14.29 -26.84
C ASP A 243 -25.29 -14.83 -25.43
N GLY A 244 -24.98 -13.95 -24.48
CA GLY A 244 -24.62 -14.30 -23.10
C GLY A 244 -23.14 -14.69 -22.92
N SER A 245 -22.33 -14.72 -23.98
CA SER A 245 -20.89 -14.97 -23.84
C SER A 245 -20.22 -13.83 -23.06
N ARG A 246 -19.29 -14.20 -22.17
CA ARG A 246 -18.56 -13.27 -21.32
C ARG A 246 -17.09 -13.21 -21.72
N ARG A 247 -16.56 -11.98 -21.82
CA ARG A 247 -15.12 -11.70 -21.94
C ARG A 247 -14.70 -10.82 -20.79
N SER A 248 -13.63 -11.20 -20.09
CA SER A 248 -13.06 -10.38 -19.01
C SER A 248 -11.55 -10.37 -19.18
N PRO A 249 -10.95 -9.29 -19.72
CA PRO A 249 -9.50 -9.17 -19.84
C PRO A 249 -8.81 -9.22 -18.48
N ALA A 250 -7.49 -9.41 -18.50
CA ALA A 250 -6.67 -9.24 -17.30
C ALA A 250 -6.80 -7.80 -16.77
N MET A 251 -6.64 -7.65 -15.45
CA MET A 251 -6.63 -6.34 -14.81
C MET A 251 -5.51 -5.49 -15.40
N GLN A 252 -5.82 -4.22 -15.68
CA GLN A 252 -4.85 -3.22 -16.11
C GLN A 252 -4.42 -2.42 -14.90
N VAL A 253 -3.12 -2.17 -14.78
CA VAL A 253 -2.54 -1.36 -13.72
C VAL A 253 -1.77 -0.23 -14.38
N GLU A 254 -2.18 0.99 -14.07
CA GLU A 254 -1.46 2.21 -14.41
C GLU A 254 -0.88 2.73 -13.11
N GLN A 255 0.45 2.62 -12.95
CA GLN A 255 1.11 3.13 -11.76
C GLN A 255 1.18 4.66 -11.83
N GLY A 256 0.88 5.31 -10.71
CA GLY A 256 1.35 6.68 -10.49
C GLY A 256 2.88 6.66 -10.39
N ASP A 257 3.55 7.64 -10.98
CA ASP A 257 5.01 7.77 -10.85
C ASP A 257 5.37 7.98 -9.37
N GLU A 258 6.02 6.99 -8.73
CA GLU A 258 6.62 7.09 -7.38
C GLU A 258 7.93 7.91 -7.39
#